data_AF-A0A3D0EQ59-F1
#
_entry.id   AF-A0A3D0EQ59-F1
#
_cell.length_a   1.000
_cell.length_b   1.000
_cell.length_c   1.000
_cell.angle_alpha   90.00
_cell.angle_beta   90.00
_cell.angle_gamma   90.00
#
_symmetry.space_group_name_H-M   'P 1'
#
loop_
_entity.id
_entity.type
_entity.pdbx_description
1 polymer ?
#
loop_
_entity_poly.entity_id
_entity_poly.type
_entity_poly.pdbx_seq_one_letter_code
_entity_poly.pdbx_strand_id
1 'polypeptide(L)'
;MKTFATAIALSLGLTACFAQAAEAIPAQKMDQALHDRLPAEIKRSGKMISVNNGSFPPYEIVNGPHTMDGASADLTEALAQLLGVKIEHATVSGLSGVLTGINSGRYQMAIGPIGDYPDRQQKVDFIDFVQEFVVFGVQKGNPSKINGLEDTCGKRIAVMAAGSAEQVIRKQSDACVAAGKPAVVVQSFTDQPSSILAVRSKRSDAFFSSQAPLTYFIEQANGQLELSGKGKKNGFGDIFQGTVVPKGSELGNVVLDAYKELFSNGTYAAIMKKWKLDGNVLQQPGRNLAQGAAK
;
A
#
# COMPACT_ATOMS: atom_id res chain seq x y z
N MET A 1 -58.99 18.31 50.40
CA MET A 1 -57.82 19.14 50.04
C MET A 1 -56.55 18.40 50.42
N LYS A 2 -55.85 17.80 49.45
CA LYS A 2 -54.41 17.51 49.50
C LYS A 2 -53.96 17.17 48.07
N THR A 3 -53.08 18.03 47.60
CA THR A 3 -52.47 18.18 46.29
C THR A 3 -51.60 16.97 45.93
N PHE A 4 -51.79 16.42 44.72
CA PHE A 4 -50.82 15.50 44.12
C PHE A 4 -49.87 16.28 43.22
N ALA A 5 -48.59 16.29 43.59
CA ALA A 5 -47.51 16.86 42.82
C ALA A 5 -47.10 15.88 41.71
N THR A 6 -47.15 16.35 40.46
CA THR A 6 -46.70 15.59 39.28
C THR A 6 -45.18 15.79 39.12
N ALA A 7 -44.40 14.74 39.33
CA ALA A 7 -42.96 14.76 39.06
C ALA A 7 -42.71 14.54 37.56
N ILE A 8 -42.15 15.56 36.89
CA ILE A 8 -41.67 15.47 35.51
C ILE A 8 -40.24 14.91 35.58
N ALA A 9 -40.06 13.66 35.15
CA ALA A 9 -38.74 13.06 35.00
C ALA A 9 -38.11 13.55 33.69
N LEU A 10 -37.09 14.39 33.81
CA LEU A 10 -36.24 14.82 32.70
C LEU A 10 -35.31 13.66 32.32
N SER A 11 -35.58 12.99 31.20
CA SER A 11 -34.69 11.99 30.61
C SER A 11 -33.52 12.68 29.90
N LEU A 12 -32.35 12.73 30.55
CA LEU A 12 -31.09 13.07 29.89
C LEU A 12 -30.75 11.98 28.86
N GLY A 13 -30.93 12.29 27.58
CA GLY A 13 -30.43 11.48 26.48
C GLY A 13 -28.90 11.52 26.45
N LEU A 14 -28.27 10.45 26.95
CA LEU A 14 -26.87 10.14 26.65
C LEU A 14 -26.76 9.78 25.17
N THR A 15 -26.33 10.74 24.35
CA THR A 15 -25.81 10.44 23.01
C THR A 15 -24.49 9.70 23.17
N ALA A 16 -24.57 8.36 23.18
CA ALA A 16 -23.40 7.51 23.04
C ALA A 16 -22.74 7.84 21.69
N CYS A 17 -21.60 8.53 21.74
CA CYS A 17 -20.71 8.66 20.60
C CYS A 17 -20.18 7.25 20.29
N PHE A 18 -20.79 6.57 19.32
CA PHE A 18 -20.27 5.32 18.79
C PHE A 18 -18.98 5.63 18.03
N ALA A 19 -17.87 5.76 18.75
CA ALA A 19 -16.56 5.55 18.16
C ALA A 19 -16.51 4.09 17.71
N GLN A 20 -16.63 3.88 16.40
CA GLN A 20 -16.53 2.55 15.81
C GLN A 20 -15.14 2.00 16.13
N ALA A 21 -15.07 1.08 17.09
CA ALA A 21 -13.83 0.42 17.47
C ALA A 21 -13.21 -0.19 16.21
N ALA A 22 -11.96 0.16 15.93
CA ALA A 22 -11.21 -0.52 14.88
C ALA A 22 -11.21 -2.02 15.21
N GLU A 23 -11.67 -2.82 14.26
CA GLU A 23 -11.73 -4.27 14.39
C GLU A 23 -10.30 -4.77 14.65
N ALA A 24 -10.10 -5.43 15.79
CA ALA A 24 -8.76 -5.88 16.19
C ALA A 24 -8.27 -6.96 15.21
N ILE A 25 -7.00 -6.90 14.83
CA ILE A 25 -6.39 -7.93 13.99
C ILE A 25 -6.36 -9.25 14.79
N PRO A 26 -6.93 -10.35 14.27
CA PRO A 26 -6.91 -11.63 14.98
C PRO A 26 -5.48 -12.11 15.23
N ALA A 27 -5.22 -12.60 16.45
CA ALA A 27 -3.96 -13.28 16.74
C ALA A 27 -3.94 -14.65 16.04
N GLN A 28 -2.82 -14.99 15.40
CA GLN A 28 -2.65 -16.27 14.74
C GLN A 28 -2.14 -17.33 15.72
N LYS A 29 -2.53 -18.57 15.48
CA LYS A 29 -1.91 -19.74 16.10
C LYS A 29 -0.88 -20.30 15.13
N MET A 30 0.20 -20.86 15.66
CA MET A 30 1.18 -21.55 14.84
C MET A 30 0.52 -22.71 14.08
N ASP A 31 0.73 -22.74 12.78
CA ASP A 31 0.41 -23.88 11.93
C ASP A 31 1.65 -24.78 11.85
N GLN A 32 1.55 -25.97 12.46
CA GLN A 32 2.65 -26.93 12.49
C GLN A 32 3.08 -27.39 11.10
N ALA A 33 2.13 -27.55 10.16
CA ALA A 33 2.43 -28.02 8.81
C ALA A 33 3.20 -26.96 8.01
N LEU A 34 2.87 -25.68 8.17
CA LEU A 34 3.65 -24.59 7.60
C LEU A 34 5.03 -24.46 8.26
N HIS A 35 5.09 -24.56 9.59
CA HIS A 35 6.35 -24.52 10.34
C HIS A 35 7.31 -25.62 9.90
N ASP A 36 6.85 -26.86 9.77
CA ASP A 36 7.69 -28.01 9.42
C ASP A 36 8.32 -27.90 8.03
N ARG A 37 7.69 -27.15 7.13
CA ARG A 37 8.17 -26.88 5.76
C ARG A 37 9.16 -25.73 5.68
N LEU A 38 9.42 -25.00 6.76
CA LEU A 38 10.42 -23.95 6.76
C LEU A 38 11.83 -24.53 6.48
N PRO A 39 12.71 -23.78 5.80
CA PRO A 39 14.11 -24.14 5.65
C PRO A 39 14.77 -24.50 7.00
N ALA A 40 15.65 -25.50 7.00
CA ALA A 40 16.26 -26.04 8.22
C ALA A 40 16.96 -24.96 9.08
N GLU A 41 17.63 -24.01 8.44
CA GLU A 41 18.30 -22.89 9.12
C GLU A 41 17.33 -21.95 9.85
N ILE A 42 16.16 -21.72 9.27
CA ILE A 42 15.11 -20.89 9.86
C ILE A 42 14.47 -21.63 11.04
N LYS A 43 14.16 -22.92 10.88
CA LYS A 43 13.64 -23.75 11.99
C LYS A 43 14.61 -23.82 13.15
N ARG A 44 15.91 -24.04 12.88
CA ARG A 44 16.95 -24.14 13.91
C ARG A 44 17.15 -22.84 14.66
N SER A 45 17.16 -21.71 13.94
CA SER A 45 17.39 -20.40 14.56
C SER A 45 16.12 -19.78 15.17
N GLY A 46 14.94 -20.26 14.77
CA GLY A 46 13.65 -19.71 15.18
C GLY A 46 13.41 -18.29 14.68
N LYS A 47 14.17 -17.81 13.68
CA LYS A 47 14.10 -16.41 13.23
C LYS A 47 14.36 -16.20 11.74
N MET A 48 13.86 -15.09 11.24
CA MET A 48 14.09 -14.54 9.90
C MET A 48 14.27 -13.03 9.98
N ILE A 49 14.87 -12.44 8.94
CA ILE A 49 14.91 -10.98 8.78
C ILE A 49 14.15 -10.57 7.51
N SER A 50 13.15 -9.71 7.69
CA SER A 50 12.47 -8.97 6.63
C SER A 50 13.17 -7.62 6.43
N VAL A 51 13.52 -7.29 5.18
CA VAL A 51 14.21 -6.04 4.85
C VAL A 51 13.34 -5.11 4.01
N ASN A 52 13.44 -3.81 4.23
CA ASN A 52 12.85 -2.80 3.34
C ASN A 52 13.83 -1.71 2.93
N ASN A 53 13.35 -0.76 2.11
CA ASN A 53 14.15 0.34 1.61
C ASN A 53 13.67 1.74 2.04
N GLY A 54 12.85 1.83 3.08
CA GLY A 54 12.31 3.09 3.61
C GLY A 54 10.79 3.08 3.74
N SER A 55 10.22 4.26 4.00
CA SER A 55 8.77 4.41 4.19
C SER A 55 8.00 4.47 2.88
N PHE A 56 6.92 3.70 2.81
CA PHE A 56 5.90 3.71 1.77
C PHE A 56 4.51 3.57 2.43
N PRO A 57 3.99 4.64 3.05
CA PRO A 57 2.73 4.55 3.77
C PRO A 57 1.54 4.26 2.83
N PRO A 58 0.50 3.56 3.30
CA PRO A 58 0.32 3.03 4.66
C PRO A 58 0.93 1.63 4.87
N TYR A 59 1.66 1.08 3.89
CA TYR A 59 2.27 -0.25 4.01
C TYR A 59 3.46 -0.25 4.96
N GLU A 60 4.39 0.68 4.76
CA GLU A 60 5.65 0.75 5.50
C GLU A 60 5.84 2.17 6.06
N ILE A 61 5.89 2.30 7.38
CA ILE A 61 6.15 3.55 8.09
C ILE A 61 7.37 3.29 8.98
N VAL A 62 8.55 3.55 8.44
CA VAL A 62 9.81 3.28 9.13
C VAL A 62 10.04 4.33 10.22
N ASN A 63 10.13 3.87 11.46
CA ASN A 63 10.37 4.70 12.65
C ASN A 63 11.82 4.58 13.16
N GLY A 64 12.63 3.71 12.55
CA GLY A 64 14.03 3.48 12.89
C GLY A 64 14.61 2.29 12.13
N PRO A 65 15.91 1.98 12.29
CA PRO A 65 16.56 0.91 11.52
C PRO A 65 15.93 -0.48 11.67
N HIS A 66 15.26 -0.73 12.80
CA HIS A 66 14.65 -2.01 13.18
C HIS A 66 13.19 -1.87 13.62
N THR A 67 12.55 -0.73 13.37
CA THR A 67 11.18 -0.44 13.80
C THR A 67 10.37 0.14 12.66
N MET A 68 9.20 -0.44 12.42
CA MET A 68 8.29 -0.06 11.36
C MET A 68 6.85 -0.31 11.79
N ASP A 69 5.95 0.60 11.45
CA ASP A 69 4.50 0.40 11.47
C ASP A 69 3.95 0.26 10.05
N GLY A 70 2.67 -0.04 9.92
CA GLY A 70 1.98 -0.15 8.64
C GLY A 70 1.43 -1.55 8.37
N ALA A 71 0.76 -1.71 7.24
CA ALA A 71 0.17 -2.99 6.85
C ALA A 71 1.23 -4.10 6.73
N SER A 72 2.44 -3.77 6.27
CA SER A 72 3.55 -4.71 6.18
C SER A 72 4.04 -5.19 7.55
N ALA A 73 4.02 -4.32 8.57
CA ALA A 73 4.39 -4.68 9.93
C ALA A 73 3.36 -5.64 10.54
N ASP A 74 2.06 -5.33 10.36
CA ASP A 74 0.98 -6.22 10.84
C ASP A 74 0.98 -7.57 10.10
N LEU A 75 1.25 -7.59 8.79
CA LEU A 75 1.42 -8.83 8.02
C LEU A 75 2.64 -9.63 8.50
N THR A 76 3.74 -8.95 8.81
CA THR A 76 4.96 -9.57 9.36
C THR A 76 4.65 -10.27 10.68
N GLU A 77 3.94 -9.62 11.59
CA GLU A 77 3.55 -10.20 12.87
C GLU A 77 2.60 -11.41 12.68
N ALA A 78 1.60 -11.30 11.81
CA ALA A 78 0.68 -12.41 11.53
C ALA A 78 1.40 -13.62 10.93
N LEU A 79 2.32 -13.39 9.98
CA LEU A 79 3.16 -14.45 9.41
C LEU A 79 4.11 -15.06 10.45
N ALA A 80 4.72 -14.25 11.31
CA ALA A 80 5.59 -14.72 12.39
C ALA A 80 4.86 -15.67 13.34
N GLN A 81 3.66 -15.29 13.79
CA GLN A 81 2.81 -16.10 14.65
C GLN A 81 2.38 -17.41 13.98
N LEU A 82 1.93 -17.34 12.71
CA LEU A 82 1.48 -18.51 11.96
C LEU A 82 2.63 -19.50 11.68
N LEU A 83 3.83 -18.99 11.40
CA LEU A 83 5.01 -19.79 11.11
C LEU A 83 5.78 -20.23 12.37
N GLY A 84 5.41 -19.73 13.55
CA GLY A 84 6.09 -20.08 14.81
C GLY A 84 7.55 -19.62 14.88
N VAL A 85 7.88 -18.48 14.27
CA VAL A 85 9.24 -17.91 14.25
C VAL A 85 9.21 -16.41 14.46
N LYS A 86 10.31 -15.83 14.94
CA LYS A 86 10.45 -14.37 15.03
C LYS A 86 10.84 -13.78 13.67
N ILE A 87 10.12 -12.78 13.18
CA ILE A 87 10.55 -12.02 11.99
C ILE A 87 11.04 -10.64 12.46
N GLU A 88 12.34 -10.39 12.28
CA GLU A 88 12.98 -9.12 12.62
C GLU A 88 12.99 -8.17 11.42
N HIS A 89 13.07 -6.87 11.70
CA HIS A 89 13.07 -5.83 10.67
C HIS A 89 14.47 -5.27 10.41
N ALA A 90 14.76 -4.97 9.14
CA ALA A 90 15.92 -4.20 8.73
C ALA A 90 15.53 -3.17 7.65
N THR A 91 16.13 -1.98 7.73
CA THR A 91 16.02 -0.95 6.70
C THR A 91 17.37 -0.73 6.04
N VAL A 92 17.41 -0.74 4.71
CA VAL A 92 18.62 -0.44 3.91
C VAL A 92 18.33 0.60 2.85
N SER A 93 19.36 1.21 2.26
CA SER A 93 19.14 2.19 1.20
C SER A 93 18.87 1.52 -0.15
N GLY A 94 17.73 1.84 -0.76
CA GLY A 94 17.41 1.49 -2.14
C GLY A 94 17.03 0.03 -2.36
N LEU A 95 16.28 -0.21 -3.44
CA LEU A 95 15.85 -1.56 -3.82
C LEU A 95 17.04 -2.49 -4.17
N SER A 96 18.13 -1.94 -4.72
CA SER A 96 19.34 -2.71 -5.00
C SER A 96 19.96 -3.31 -3.74
N GLY A 97 19.96 -2.57 -2.63
CA GLY A 97 20.42 -3.05 -1.33
C GLY A 97 19.56 -4.20 -0.81
N VAL A 98 18.23 -4.06 -0.90
CA VAL A 98 17.27 -5.12 -0.56
C VAL A 98 17.54 -6.40 -1.34
N LEU A 99 17.55 -6.32 -2.68
CA LEU A 99 17.72 -7.49 -3.54
C LEU A 99 19.09 -8.16 -3.35
N THR A 100 20.15 -7.37 -3.17
CA THR A 100 21.50 -7.90 -2.92
C THR A 100 21.56 -8.64 -1.59
N GLY A 101 20.96 -8.08 -0.53
CA GLY A 101 20.93 -8.72 0.79
C GLY A 101 20.10 -10.01 0.83
N ILE A 102 19.01 -10.08 0.06
CA ILE A 102 18.24 -11.33 -0.13
C ILE A 102 19.08 -12.37 -0.88
N ASN A 103 19.71 -11.98 -2.00
CA ASN A 103 20.52 -12.90 -2.80
C ASN A 103 21.75 -13.43 -2.04
N SER A 104 22.32 -12.65 -1.13
CA SER A 104 23.44 -13.08 -0.29
C SER A 104 23.00 -13.88 0.95
N GLY A 105 21.70 -14.09 1.15
CA GLY A 105 21.15 -14.77 2.33
C GLY A 105 21.21 -13.95 3.64
N ARG A 106 21.57 -12.65 3.57
CA ARG A 106 21.59 -11.77 4.75
C ARG A 106 20.18 -11.51 5.28
N TYR A 107 19.22 -11.44 4.37
CA TYR A 107 17.79 -11.29 4.68
C TYR A 107 17.04 -12.43 4.01
N GLN A 108 15.98 -12.93 4.66
CA GLN A 108 15.21 -14.05 4.13
C GLN A 108 14.11 -13.57 3.18
N MET A 109 13.58 -12.37 3.42
CA MET A 109 12.51 -11.81 2.59
C MET A 109 12.45 -10.27 2.69
N ALA A 110 11.56 -9.67 1.90
CA ALA A 110 11.13 -8.29 2.05
C ALA A 110 9.59 -8.23 1.97
N ILE A 111 8.92 -8.05 3.10
CA ILE A 111 7.45 -7.92 3.19
C ILE A 111 7.06 -6.46 2.90
N GLY A 112 7.43 -5.94 1.73
CA GLY A 112 7.07 -4.60 1.27
C GLY A 112 6.09 -4.69 0.09
N PRO A 113 5.39 -3.60 -0.27
CA PRO A 113 4.66 -3.54 -1.53
C PRO A 113 5.64 -3.34 -2.70
N ILE A 114 6.61 -4.26 -2.84
CA ILE A 114 7.60 -4.18 -3.91
C ILE A 114 6.94 -4.62 -5.20
N GLY A 115 6.99 -3.74 -6.22
CA GLY A 115 6.46 -4.04 -7.55
C GLY A 115 7.07 -5.29 -8.17
N ASP A 116 6.20 -6.23 -8.49
CA ASP A 116 6.50 -7.42 -9.29
C ASP A 116 6.58 -7.03 -10.77
N TYR A 117 7.71 -7.37 -11.38
CA TYR A 117 7.98 -7.11 -12.79
C TYR A 117 8.78 -8.27 -13.39
N PRO A 118 8.53 -8.68 -14.65
CA PRO A 118 9.18 -9.86 -15.22
C PRO A 118 10.72 -9.82 -15.24
N ASP A 119 11.33 -8.63 -15.37
CA ASP A 119 12.78 -8.46 -15.30
C ASP A 119 13.32 -8.76 -13.89
N ARG A 120 12.56 -8.42 -12.85
CA ARG A 120 12.89 -8.73 -11.45
C ARG A 120 12.64 -10.20 -11.12
N GLN A 121 11.58 -10.79 -11.66
CA GLN A 121 11.26 -12.21 -11.50
C GLN A 121 12.39 -13.13 -11.99
N GLN A 122 13.30 -12.66 -12.85
CA GLN A 122 14.48 -13.43 -13.24
C GLN A 122 15.48 -13.65 -12.09
N LYS A 123 15.44 -12.81 -11.05
CA LYS A 123 16.43 -12.80 -9.95
C LYS A 123 15.84 -13.20 -8.61
N VAL A 124 14.56 -12.95 -8.40
CA VAL A 124 13.82 -13.22 -7.16
C VAL A 124 12.43 -13.74 -7.48
N ASP A 125 11.70 -14.24 -6.49
CA ASP A 125 10.28 -14.50 -6.62
C ASP A 125 9.46 -13.51 -5.78
N PHE A 126 8.27 -13.19 -6.26
CA PHE A 126 7.28 -12.35 -5.61
C PHE A 126 6.12 -13.20 -5.14
N ILE A 127 5.71 -13.00 -3.90
CA ILE A 127 4.43 -13.46 -3.36
C ILE A 127 3.52 -12.24 -3.27
N ASP A 128 2.75 -12.02 -4.33
CA ASP A 128 1.87 -10.88 -4.51
C ASP A 128 0.67 -10.98 -3.59
N PHE A 129 0.43 -9.90 -2.84
CA PHE A 129 -0.71 -9.79 -1.93
C PHE A 129 -1.57 -8.56 -2.23
N VAL A 130 -1.09 -7.62 -3.05
CA VAL A 130 -1.87 -6.45 -3.49
C VAL A 130 -1.76 -6.19 -4.99
N GLN A 131 -2.76 -5.49 -5.50
CA GLN A 131 -2.68 -4.79 -6.77
C GLN A 131 -2.65 -3.28 -6.50
N GLU A 132 -1.72 -2.58 -7.13
CA GLU A 132 -1.57 -1.14 -7.06
C GLU A 132 -2.18 -0.48 -8.30
N PHE A 133 -2.71 0.73 -8.09
CA PHE A 133 -3.29 1.55 -9.14
C PHE A 133 -2.67 2.93 -9.11
N VAL A 134 -2.51 3.57 -10.26
CA VAL A 134 -2.11 4.98 -10.31
C VAL A 134 -3.34 5.82 -10.61
N VAL A 135 -3.63 6.78 -9.74
CA VAL A 135 -4.85 7.58 -9.72
C VAL A 135 -4.52 9.04 -9.41
N PHE A 136 -5.54 9.89 -9.29
CA PHE A 136 -5.36 11.28 -8.95
C PHE A 136 -5.83 11.57 -7.52
N GLY A 137 -5.04 12.36 -6.78
CA GLY A 137 -5.51 13.10 -5.62
C GLY A 137 -5.92 14.50 -6.05
N VAL A 138 -7.17 14.87 -5.81
CA VAL A 138 -7.76 16.16 -6.18
C VAL A 138 -8.33 16.87 -4.96
N GLN A 139 -8.63 18.17 -5.10
CA GLN A 139 -9.42 18.89 -4.10
C GLN A 139 -10.82 18.28 -3.96
N LYS A 140 -11.39 18.34 -2.75
CA LYS A 140 -12.75 17.88 -2.47
C LYS A 140 -13.76 18.45 -3.48
N GLY A 141 -14.62 17.60 -4.02
CA GLY A 141 -15.60 17.96 -5.04
C GLY A 141 -15.05 18.04 -6.47
N ASN A 142 -13.77 17.74 -6.67
CA ASN A 142 -13.09 17.69 -7.96
C ASN A 142 -13.41 18.88 -8.88
N PRO A 143 -13.10 20.14 -8.48
CA PRO A 143 -13.50 21.34 -9.22
C PRO A 143 -12.91 21.41 -10.65
N SER A 144 -11.76 20.78 -10.86
CA SER A 144 -11.10 20.68 -12.17
C SER A 144 -11.63 19.54 -13.04
N LYS A 145 -12.57 18.73 -12.53
CA LYS A 145 -13.22 17.60 -13.19
C LYS A 145 -12.24 16.57 -13.76
N ILE A 146 -11.15 16.30 -13.05
CA ILE A 146 -10.11 15.35 -13.48
C ILE A 146 -10.53 13.95 -13.06
N ASN A 147 -10.93 13.11 -14.02
CA ASN A 147 -11.35 11.72 -13.79
C ASN A 147 -10.53 10.70 -14.61
N GLY A 148 -9.53 11.16 -15.34
CA GLY A 148 -8.64 10.37 -16.18
C GLY A 148 -7.58 11.24 -16.84
N LEU A 149 -6.66 10.62 -17.58
CA LEU A 149 -5.59 11.32 -18.30
C LEU A 149 -6.15 12.30 -19.34
N GLU A 150 -7.27 11.97 -19.96
CA GLU A 150 -7.96 12.76 -20.98
C GLU A 150 -8.40 14.16 -20.49
N ASP A 151 -8.63 14.30 -19.18
CA ASP A 151 -9.09 15.55 -18.54
C ASP A 151 -7.93 16.48 -18.16
N THR A 152 -6.68 16.06 -18.37
CA THR A 152 -5.49 16.77 -17.86
C THR A 152 -4.97 17.88 -18.78
N CYS A 153 -5.39 17.93 -20.05
CA CYS A 153 -4.91 18.96 -20.99
C CYS A 153 -5.17 20.37 -20.45
N GLY A 154 -4.12 21.21 -20.38
CA GLY A 154 -4.18 22.55 -19.81
C GLY A 154 -4.28 22.63 -18.28
N LYS A 155 -4.22 21.51 -17.57
CA LYS A 155 -4.25 21.45 -16.09
C LYS A 155 -2.86 21.38 -15.50
N ARG A 156 -2.74 21.79 -14.23
CA ARG A 156 -1.51 21.71 -13.43
C ARG A 156 -1.49 20.38 -12.68
N ILE A 157 -0.62 19.47 -13.10
CA ILE A 157 -0.56 18.13 -12.53
C ILE A 157 0.75 17.98 -11.76
N ALA A 158 0.64 17.82 -10.45
CA ALA A 158 1.75 17.44 -9.60
C ALA A 158 2.14 15.98 -9.89
N VAL A 159 3.43 15.69 -9.87
CA VAL A 159 4.04 14.36 -9.98
C VAL A 159 5.33 14.32 -9.16
N MET A 160 5.76 13.12 -8.75
CA MET A 160 7.11 12.94 -8.25
C MET A 160 8.13 12.97 -9.40
N ALA A 161 9.17 13.78 -9.23
CA ALA A 161 10.26 13.91 -10.20
C ALA A 161 10.98 12.57 -10.44
N ALA A 162 11.39 12.34 -11.69
CA ALA A 162 12.03 11.14 -12.20
C ALA A 162 11.19 9.83 -12.05
N GLY A 163 9.92 9.93 -11.66
CA GLY A 163 9.01 8.80 -11.50
C GLY A 163 8.33 8.35 -12.80
N SER A 164 7.77 7.14 -12.80
CA SER A 164 6.96 6.63 -13.93
C SER A 164 5.70 7.47 -14.17
N ALA A 165 5.05 7.95 -13.11
CA ALA A 165 3.89 8.84 -13.20
C ALA A 165 4.20 10.15 -13.94
N GLU A 166 5.39 10.73 -13.73
CA GLU A 166 5.84 11.90 -14.48
C GLU A 166 5.98 11.60 -15.98
N GLN A 167 6.57 10.46 -16.34
CA GLN A 167 6.72 10.06 -17.74
C GLN A 167 5.37 9.92 -18.44
N VAL A 168 4.38 9.33 -17.75
CA VAL A 168 3.01 9.19 -18.27
C VAL A 168 2.37 10.55 -18.50
N ILE A 169 2.47 11.49 -17.55
CA ILE A 169 1.87 12.82 -17.69
C ILE A 169 2.59 13.65 -18.76
N ARG A 170 3.92 13.52 -18.90
CA ARG A 170 4.66 14.16 -20.00
C ARG A 170 4.20 13.65 -21.36
N LYS A 171 4.07 12.33 -21.53
CA LYS A 171 3.52 11.73 -22.76
C LYS A 171 2.09 12.18 -23.03
N GLN A 172 1.26 12.30 -21.98
CA GLN A 172 -0.09 12.84 -22.10
C GLN A 172 -0.08 14.31 -22.53
N SER A 173 0.88 15.10 -22.05
CA SER A 173 1.08 16.49 -22.49
C SER A 173 1.37 16.59 -23.98
N ASP A 174 2.28 15.75 -24.48
CA ASP A 174 2.60 15.69 -25.92
C ASP A 174 1.36 15.31 -26.73
N ALA A 175 0.57 14.33 -26.25
CA ALA A 175 -0.68 13.93 -26.88
C ALA A 175 -1.73 15.05 -26.90
N CYS A 176 -1.82 15.87 -25.85
CA CYS A 176 -2.70 17.04 -25.82
C CYS A 176 -2.32 18.05 -26.91
N VAL A 177 -1.02 18.37 -27.04
CA VAL A 177 -0.52 19.31 -28.05
C VAL A 177 -0.77 18.78 -29.46
N ALA A 178 -0.49 17.51 -29.71
CA ALA A 178 -0.74 16.86 -31.00
C ALA A 178 -2.24 16.89 -31.38
N ALA A 179 -3.13 16.88 -30.39
CA ALA A 179 -4.58 17.01 -30.57
C ALA A 179 -5.09 18.47 -30.62
N GLY A 180 -4.20 19.47 -30.69
CA GLY A 180 -4.56 20.88 -30.74
C GLY A 180 -5.09 21.46 -29.42
N LYS A 181 -4.89 20.76 -28.29
CA LYS A 181 -5.26 21.22 -26.94
C LYS A 181 -4.06 21.82 -26.22
N PRO A 182 -4.27 22.65 -25.17
CA PRO A 182 -3.17 23.12 -24.34
C PRO A 182 -2.40 21.96 -23.70
N ALA A 183 -1.06 22.11 -23.63
CA ALA A 183 -0.18 21.18 -22.93
C ALA A 183 -0.58 21.03 -21.45
N VAL A 184 -0.30 19.87 -20.86
CA VAL A 184 -0.38 19.69 -19.41
C VAL A 184 0.75 20.48 -18.76
N VAL A 185 0.44 21.23 -17.70
CA VAL A 185 1.45 21.91 -16.88
C VAL A 185 1.98 20.92 -15.85
N VAL A 186 3.06 20.21 -16.21
CA VAL A 186 3.72 19.22 -15.35
C VAL A 186 4.47 19.93 -14.23
N GLN A 187 4.13 19.64 -12.99
CA GLN A 187 4.79 20.17 -11.80
C GLN A 187 5.49 19.03 -11.06
N SER A 188 6.82 18.96 -11.19
CA SER A 188 7.62 17.88 -10.61
C SER A 188 8.13 18.27 -9.22
N PHE A 189 7.87 17.42 -8.24
CA PHE A 189 8.27 17.60 -6.84
C PHE A 189 9.21 16.49 -6.38
N THR A 190 10.00 16.75 -5.34
CA THR A 190 10.98 15.79 -4.81
C THR A 190 10.36 14.66 -4.00
N ASP A 191 9.17 14.86 -3.45
CA ASP A 191 8.52 13.90 -2.55
C ASP A 191 6.98 13.95 -2.63
N GLN A 192 6.33 12.94 -2.05
CA GLN A 192 4.86 12.85 -2.01
C GLN A 192 4.22 13.93 -1.14
N PRO A 193 4.73 14.26 0.08
CA PRO A 193 4.15 15.30 0.91
C PRO A 193 4.08 16.67 0.23
N SER A 194 5.14 17.10 -0.47
CA SER A 194 5.16 18.36 -1.20
C SER A 194 4.22 18.36 -2.41
N SER A 195 4.10 17.21 -3.10
CA SER A 195 3.18 17.02 -4.22
C SER A 195 1.71 17.17 -3.79
N ILE A 196 1.29 16.42 -2.76
CA ILE A 196 -0.10 16.47 -2.27
C ILE A 196 -0.42 17.81 -1.59
N LEU A 197 0.57 18.44 -0.93
CA LEU A 197 0.44 19.79 -0.39
C LEU A 197 0.16 20.82 -1.49
N ALA A 198 0.75 20.68 -2.67
CA ALA A 198 0.50 21.59 -3.78
C ALA A 198 -0.95 21.53 -4.27
N VAL A 199 -1.58 20.34 -4.25
CA VAL A 199 -3.02 20.19 -4.52
C VAL A 199 -3.85 20.84 -3.40
N ARG A 200 -3.52 20.55 -2.15
CA ARG A 200 -4.21 21.11 -0.96
C ARG A 200 -4.15 22.64 -0.93
N SER A 201 -3.02 23.21 -1.34
CA SER A 201 -2.80 24.66 -1.42
C SER A 201 -3.28 25.27 -2.75
N LYS A 202 -3.97 24.51 -3.60
CA LYS A 202 -4.49 24.94 -4.91
C LYS A 202 -3.41 25.39 -5.92
N ARG A 203 -2.14 25.07 -5.68
CA ARG A 203 -1.01 25.31 -6.62
C ARG A 203 -0.97 24.29 -7.75
N SER A 204 -1.57 23.12 -7.52
CA SER A 204 -1.81 22.06 -8.50
C SER A 204 -3.29 21.73 -8.53
N ASP A 205 -3.79 21.26 -9.67
CA ASP A 205 -5.17 20.81 -9.84
C ASP A 205 -5.36 19.36 -9.40
N ALA A 206 -4.32 18.53 -9.56
CA ALA A 206 -4.27 17.16 -9.08
C ALA A 206 -2.83 16.72 -8.81
N PHE A 207 -2.67 15.65 -8.02
CA PHE A 207 -1.43 14.89 -7.87
C PHE A 207 -1.65 13.50 -8.46
N PHE A 208 -0.87 13.12 -9.47
CA PHE A 208 -0.97 11.83 -10.12
C PHE A 208 0.07 10.85 -9.53
N SER A 209 -0.40 9.83 -8.82
CA SER A 209 0.47 8.91 -8.04
C SER A 209 -0.25 7.59 -7.69
N SER A 210 0.48 6.68 -7.06
CA SER A 210 -0.06 5.42 -6.50
C SER A 210 -1.22 5.65 -5.54
N GLN A 211 -2.25 4.81 -5.65
CA GLN A 211 -3.50 4.94 -4.91
C GLN A 211 -3.29 4.78 -3.41
N ALA A 212 -2.54 3.76 -2.97
CA ALA A 212 -2.38 3.50 -1.54
C ALA A 212 -1.73 4.68 -0.78
N PRO A 213 -0.59 5.24 -1.22
CA PRO A 213 -0.05 6.47 -0.61
C PRO A 213 -1.00 7.66 -0.69
N LEU A 214 -1.70 7.86 -1.82
CA LEU A 214 -2.67 8.95 -1.94
C LEU A 214 -3.80 8.81 -0.92
N THR A 215 -4.35 7.60 -0.73
CA THR A 215 -5.36 7.33 0.30
C THR A 215 -4.85 7.76 1.68
N TYR A 216 -3.63 7.37 2.03
CA TYR A 216 -3.02 7.74 3.31
C TYR A 216 -2.92 9.27 3.50
N PHE A 217 -2.39 9.99 2.50
CA PHE A 217 -2.26 11.45 2.60
C PHE A 217 -3.60 12.20 2.54
N ILE A 218 -4.60 11.64 1.86
CA ILE A 218 -5.97 12.20 1.80
C ILE A 218 -6.66 12.08 3.16
N GLU A 219 -6.52 10.95 3.85
CA GLU A 219 -7.04 10.79 5.21
C GLU A 219 -6.44 11.84 6.16
N GLN A 220 -5.14 12.14 6.02
CA GLN A 220 -4.48 13.21 6.78
C GLN A 220 -4.90 14.62 6.38
N ALA A 221 -5.56 14.79 5.22
CA ALA A 221 -6.02 16.08 4.74
C ALA A 221 -7.40 16.48 5.29
N ASN A 222 -7.98 15.70 6.22
CA ASN A 222 -9.21 16.06 6.94
C ASN A 222 -10.37 16.48 6.02
N GLY A 223 -10.61 15.70 4.95
CA GLY A 223 -11.70 15.93 4.00
C GLY A 223 -11.47 17.05 2.98
N GLN A 224 -10.29 17.65 2.93
CA GLN A 224 -9.96 18.70 1.94
C GLN A 224 -9.64 18.12 0.54
N LEU A 225 -9.29 16.84 0.49
CA LEU A 225 -8.88 16.14 -0.72
C LEU A 225 -9.73 14.87 -0.91
N GLU A 226 -9.74 14.34 -2.13
CA GLU A 226 -10.34 13.05 -2.46
C GLU A 226 -9.63 12.38 -3.63
N LEU A 227 -9.84 11.07 -3.80
CA LEU A 227 -9.34 10.31 -4.94
C LEU A 227 -10.27 10.49 -6.14
N SER A 228 -9.69 10.59 -7.34
CA SER A 228 -10.41 10.51 -8.62
C SER A 228 -9.68 9.63 -9.63
N GLY A 229 -10.38 9.25 -10.70
CA GLY A 229 -9.82 8.39 -11.75
C GLY A 229 -9.55 6.93 -11.35
N LYS A 230 -10.20 6.44 -10.29
CA LYS A 230 -10.18 5.02 -9.90
C LYS A 230 -10.78 4.14 -11.00
N GLY A 231 -10.21 2.95 -11.20
CA GLY A 231 -10.66 1.98 -12.21
C GLY A 231 -10.37 2.38 -13.67
N LYS A 232 -9.65 3.48 -13.89
CA LYS A 232 -9.18 3.88 -15.22
C LYS A 232 -7.79 3.29 -15.48
N LYS A 233 -7.43 3.10 -16.75
CA LYS A 233 -6.11 2.58 -17.13
C LYS A 233 -4.97 3.54 -16.77
N ASN A 234 -5.21 4.85 -16.81
CA ASN A 234 -4.26 5.90 -16.41
C ASN A 234 -2.81 5.71 -16.92
N GLY A 235 -2.60 5.05 -18.06
CA GLY A 235 -1.26 4.83 -18.63
C GLY A 235 -0.44 3.73 -17.96
N PHE A 236 -1.06 2.88 -17.13
CA PHE A 236 -0.42 1.73 -16.49
C PHE A 236 -1.19 0.44 -16.82
N GLY A 237 -0.45 -0.67 -16.91
CA GLY A 237 -1.04 -2.01 -16.89
C GLY A 237 -1.34 -2.47 -15.45
N ASP A 238 -1.56 -3.76 -15.28
CA ASP A 238 -1.69 -4.34 -13.93
C ASP A 238 -0.37 -4.22 -13.17
N ILE A 239 -0.40 -3.64 -11.97
CA ILE A 239 0.76 -3.50 -11.10
C ILE A 239 0.53 -4.39 -9.89
N PHE A 240 1.16 -5.56 -9.87
CA PHE A 240 1.16 -6.43 -8.69
C PHE A 240 2.32 -6.06 -7.77
N GLN A 241 2.11 -6.17 -6.47
CA GLN A 241 3.15 -5.93 -5.48
C GLN A 241 3.07 -6.97 -4.38
N GLY A 242 4.23 -7.34 -3.84
CA GLY A 242 4.32 -8.50 -2.98
C GLY A 242 5.61 -8.64 -2.20
N THR A 243 5.60 -9.69 -1.38
CA THR A 243 6.75 -10.12 -0.60
C THR A 243 7.81 -10.71 -1.53
N VAL A 244 9.05 -10.22 -1.41
CA VAL A 244 10.18 -10.73 -2.19
C VAL A 244 10.91 -11.83 -1.42
N VAL A 245 11.21 -12.93 -2.10
CA VAL A 245 11.99 -14.07 -1.56
C VAL A 245 13.05 -14.52 -2.57
N PRO A 246 14.08 -15.29 -2.17
CA PRO A 246 15.05 -15.82 -3.10
C PRO A 246 14.40 -16.70 -4.17
N LYS A 247 14.91 -16.59 -5.41
CA LYS A 247 14.39 -17.33 -6.57
C LYS A 247 14.39 -18.83 -6.33
N GLY A 248 13.26 -19.48 -6.58
CA GLY A 248 13.09 -20.93 -6.46
C GLY A 248 13.17 -21.46 -5.02
N SER A 249 13.18 -20.59 -4.01
CA SER A 249 13.33 -21.03 -2.62
C SER A 249 12.09 -21.76 -2.08
N GLU A 250 12.31 -22.73 -1.20
CA GLU A 250 11.24 -23.40 -0.43
C GLU A 250 10.45 -22.40 0.41
N LEU A 251 11.14 -21.39 0.95
CA LEU A 251 10.53 -20.32 1.74
C LEU A 251 9.41 -19.61 0.96
N GLY A 252 9.58 -19.39 -0.35
CA GLY A 252 8.53 -18.77 -1.17
C GLY A 252 7.23 -19.57 -1.19
N ASN A 253 7.31 -20.91 -1.22
CA ASN A 253 6.11 -21.75 -1.16
C ASN A 253 5.43 -21.68 0.21
N VAL A 254 6.22 -21.67 1.28
CA VAL A 254 5.70 -21.54 2.65
C VAL A 254 5.04 -20.18 2.86
N VAL A 255 5.66 -19.10 2.41
CA VAL A 255 5.10 -17.74 2.51
C VAL A 255 3.82 -17.61 1.69
N LEU A 256 3.76 -18.17 0.48
CA LEU A 256 2.53 -18.19 -0.32
C LEU A 256 1.38 -18.88 0.41
N ASP A 257 1.62 -20.07 0.96
CA ASP A 257 0.59 -20.83 1.66
C ASP A 257 0.20 -20.15 2.99
N ALA A 258 1.14 -19.51 3.68
CA ALA A 258 0.86 -18.68 4.85
C ALA A 258 -0.04 -17.50 4.50
N TYR A 259 0.21 -16.79 3.39
CA TYR A 259 -0.71 -15.76 2.92
C TYR A 259 -2.10 -16.32 2.58
N LYS A 260 -2.20 -17.49 1.95
CA LYS A 260 -3.51 -18.10 1.68
C LYS A 260 -4.31 -18.31 2.96
N GLU A 261 -3.64 -18.74 4.04
CA GLU A 261 -4.27 -18.89 5.36
C GLU A 261 -4.70 -17.53 5.95
N LEU A 262 -3.85 -16.51 5.88
CA LEU A 262 -4.24 -15.16 6.33
C LEU A 262 -5.42 -14.58 5.53
N PHE A 263 -5.53 -14.91 4.25
CA PHE A 263 -6.68 -14.54 3.41
C PHE A 263 -7.93 -15.33 3.81
N SER A 264 -7.82 -16.64 4.00
CA SER A 264 -8.95 -17.53 4.31
C SER A 264 -9.57 -17.22 5.68
N ASN A 265 -8.73 -16.90 6.66
CA ASN A 265 -9.15 -16.70 8.04
C ASN A 265 -9.53 -15.23 8.37
N GLY A 266 -9.50 -14.34 7.37
CA GLY A 266 -9.93 -12.95 7.49
C GLY A 266 -8.89 -11.98 8.07
N THR A 267 -7.73 -12.47 8.50
CA THR A 267 -6.67 -11.63 9.09
C THR A 267 -6.13 -10.62 8.09
N TYR A 268 -5.88 -11.05 6.85
CA TYR A 268 -5.46 -10.15 5.78
C TYR A 268 -6.49 -9.02 5.57
N ALA A 269 -7.77 -9.35 5.47
CA ALA A 269 -8.83 -8.35 5.28
C ALA A 269 -8.89 -7.35 6.45
N ALA A 270 -8.74 -7.81 7.69
CA ALA A 270 -8.69 -6.96 8.87
C ALA A 270 -7.50 -5.99 8.84
N ILE A 271 -6.31 -6.47 8.46
CA ILE A 271 -5.10 -5.64 8.31
C ILE A 271 -5.32 -4.58 7.22
N MET A 272 -5.79 -4.97 6.04
CA MET A 272 -5.99 -4.03 4.93
C MET A 272 -7.02 -2.95 5.28
N LYS A 273 -8.11 -3.31 5.97
CA LYS A 273 -9.13 -2.38 6.45
C LYS A 273 -8.59 -1.39 7.49
N LYS A 274 -7.76 -1.85 8.44
CA LYS A 274 -7.09 -0.99 9.43
C LYS A 274 -6.30 0.13 8.75
N TRP A 275 -5.63 -0.19 7.64
CA TRP A 275 -4.77 0.73 6.89
C TRP A 275 -5.44 1.39 5.67
N LYS A 276 -6.77 1.26 5.50
CA LYS A 276 -7.54 1.84 4.39
C LYS A 276 -7.09 1.38 3.00
N LEU A 277 -6.66 0.13 2.91
CA LEU A 277 -6.14 -0.50 1.69
C LEU A 277 -7.20 -1.33 0.94
N ASP A 278 -8.50 -1.18 1.27
CA ASP A 278 -9.60 -1.93 0.66
C ASP A 278 -9.61 -1.82 -0.89
N GLY A 279 -9.16 -0.69 -1.43
CA GLY A 279 -9.06 -0.46 -2.87
C GLY A 279 -7.88 -1.12 -3.57
N ASN A 280 -7.01 -1.81 -2.84
CA ASN A 280 -5.76 -2.42 -3.33
C ASN A 280 -5.71 -3.94 -3.10
N VAL A 281 -6.77 -4.52 -2.53
CA VAL A 281 -6.76 -5.93 -2.14
C VAL A 281 -6.84 -6.86 -3.35
N LEU A 282 -6.06 -7.94 -3.32
CA LEU A 282 -6.31 -9.11 -4.17
C LEU A 282 -7.42 -9.98 -3.55
N GLN A 283 -8.06 -10.80 -4.39
CA GLN A 283 -9.00 -11.84 -3.92
C GLN A 283 -8.25 -13.05 -3.33
N GLN A 284 -7.05 -13.31 -3.83
CA GLN A 284 -6.15 -14.37 -3.36
C GLN A 284 -4.71 -13.94 -3.61
N PRO A 285 -3.75 -14.37 -2.78
CA PRO A 285 -2.34 -14.13 -3.06
C PRO A 285 -1.88 -14.96 -4.26
N GLY A 286 -0.83 -14.51 -4.91
CA GLY A 286 -0.26 -15.19 -6.09
C GLY A 286 1.26 -15.16 -6.10
N ARG A 287 1.86 -15.97 -6.98
CA ARG A 287 3.31 -15.93 -7.21
C ARG A 287 3.58 -15.34 -8.58
N ASN A 288 4.43 -14.32 -8.65
CA ASN A 288 4.88 -13.71 -9.91
C ASN A 288 3.69 -13.37 -10.84
N LEU A 289 2.70 -12.65 -10.32
CA LEU A 289 1.46 -12.36 -11.05
C LEU A 289 1.68 -11.44 -12.24
N ALA A 290 2.74 -10.64 -12.26
CA ALA A 290 3.06 -9.79 -13.41
C ALA A 290 3.48 -10.64 -14.62
N GLN A 291 2.69 -10.61 -15.68
CA GLN A 291 2.92 -11.35 -16.93
C GLN A 291 3.42 -10.46 -18.10
N GLY A 292 3.38 -9.13 -17.93
CA GLY A 292 3.74 -8.15 -18.96
C GLY A 292 4.99 -7.35 -18.60
N ALA A 293 5.71 -6.86 -19.61
CA ALA A 293 6.88 -6.03 -19.40
C ALA A 293 6.56 -4.81 -18.52
N ALA A 294 7.52 -4.42 -17.68
CA ALA A 294 7.46 -3.17 -16.96
C ALA A 294 7.60 -2.01 -17.96
N LYS A 295 6.44 -1.53 -18.45
CA LYS A 295 6.21 -0.48 -19.46
C LYS A 295 6.06 -0.99 -20.89
#